data_AF-A0A4Q5R6R9-F1
#
_entry.id   AF-A0A4Q5R6R9-F1
#
_cell.length_a   1.000
_cell.length_b   1.000
_cell.length_c   1.000
_cell.angle_alpha   90.00
_cell.angle_beta   90.00
_cell.angle_gamma   90.00
#
_symmetry.space_group_name_H-M   'P 1'
#
loop_
_entity.id
_entity.type
_entity.pdbx_description
1 polymer ?
#
loop_
_entity_poly.entity_id
_entity_poly.type
_entity_poly.pdbx_seq_one_letter_code
_entity_poly.pdbx_strand_id
1 'polypeptide(L)'
;MPDHFAELSAFLDAIPTLAAPGTTERDSGLAAVTALFNAVEARRIRELLERQTGVLVTLSGSERVVPLFREIRFSLAALEARAAASGHVTADPFLFRHLIAKLDIFMLAATTGDIDHDRPMLAGVRGGGMFLHVNMSLEAVMSSAFDRLAEAATRSSARISVEIAMIEAFADADLFFRARERVRQAGFRLVLDDVTHHALLVTKPATLGYDYLKLDWSRQLLQRNDTLDSVIQAIDPSKVILQKADTEDAVRWGLVRGVRRFQGRHIDAMLGAGRLAICPAAADCSLRKCIEREGAATQAGRIGCRNFPLLDSSVANTSQAA
;
A
#
# COMPACT_ATOMS: atom_id res chain seq x y z
N MET A 1 23.79 -29.89 -35.33
CA MET A 1 23.18 -29.05 -34.29
C MET A 1 22.01 -28.34 -34.96
N PRO A 2 20.78 -28.44 -34.47
CA PRO A 2 19.66 -27.72 -35.05
C PRO A 2 19.83 -26.22 -34.81
N ASP A 3 19.41 -25.44 -35.78
CA ASP A 3 19.67 -24.02 -35.92
C ASP A 3 18.78 -23.19 -34.97
N HIS A 4 19.14 -23.18 -33.69
CA HIS A 4 18.38 -22.48 -32.63
C HIS A 4 18.16 -20.98 -32.89
N PHE A 5 18.97 -20.36 -33.76
CA PHE A 5 18.78 -18.97 -34.18
C PHE A 5 17.59 -18.78 -35.12
N ALA A 6 17.29 -19.75 -35.97
CA ALA A 6 16.15 -19.69 -36.88
C ALA A 6 14.82 -19.82 -36.12
N GLU A 7 14.77 -20.67 -35.09
CA GLU A 7 13.59 -20.83 -34.22
C GLU A 7 13.33 -19.58 -33.36
N LEU A 8 14.38 -18.90 -32.90
CA LEU A 8 14.26 -17.65 -32.14
C LEU A 8 13.78 -16.47 -33.00
N SER A 9 14.25 -16.37 -34.25
CA SER A 9 13.76 -15.37 -35.20
C SER A 9 12.28 -15.60 -35.53
N ALA A 10 11.89 -16.84 -35.83
CA ALA A 10 10.50 -17.18 -36.13
C ALA A 10 9.57 -16.94 -34.92
N PHE A 11 10.06 -17.14 -33.69
CA PHE A 11 9.31 -16.82 -32.48
C PHE A 11 9.13 -15.31 -32.29
N LEU A 12 10.18 -14.51 -32.52
CA LEU A 12 10.13 -13.05 -32.42
C LEU A 12 9.24 -12.42 -33.51
N ASP A 13 9.28 -12.97 -34.73
CA ASP A 13 8.45 -12.54 -35.86
C ASP A 13 6.97 -12.96 -35.69
N ALA A 14 6.70 -13.97 -34.86
CA ALA A 14 5.36 -14.43 -34.52
C ALA A 14 4.75 -13.73 -33.30
N ILE A 15 5.52 -12.87 -32.59
CA ILE A 15 4.95 -11.99 -31.57
C ILE A 15 4.12 -10.95 -32.32
N PRO A 16 2.79 -10.89 -32.16
CA PRO A 16 2.02 -9.83 -32.75
C PRO A 16 2.58 -8.51 -32.23
N THR A 17 3.07 -7.66 -33.14
CA THR A 17 3.44 -6.29 -32.81
C THR A 17 2.23 -5.67 -32.14
N LEU A 18 2.28 -5.50 -30.82
CA LEU A 18 1.31 -4.71 -30.09
C LEU A 18 1.31 -3.36 -30.79
N ALA A 19 0.22 -3.08 -31.51
CA ALA A 19 0.04 -1.78 -32.13
C ALA A 19 0.26 -0.76 -31.03
N ALA A 20 1.22 0.14 -31.24
CA ALA A 20 1.34 1.33 -30.42
C ALA A 20 -0.08 1.93 -30.31
N PRO A 21 -0.58 2.23 -29.09
CA PRO A 21 -1.90 2.82 -28.95
C PRO A 21 -1.98 4.01 -29.91
N GLY A 22 -3.10 4.10 -30.65
CA GLY A 22 -3.28 5.12 -31.67
C GLY A 22 -3.03 6.51 -31.06
N THR A 23 -2.59 7.48 -31.86
CA THR A 23 -2.31 8.84 -31.39
C THR A 23 -3.47 9.42 -30.57
N THR A 24 -4.70 9.14 -30.96
CA THR A 24 -5.94 9.51 -30.25
C THR A 24 -6.10 8.87 -28.86
N GLU A 25 -5.63 7.65 -28.65
CA GLU A 25 -5.70 6.92 -27.38
C GLU A 25 -4.58 7.35 -26.41
N ARG A 26 -3.41 7.71 -26.95
CA ARG A 26 -2.33 8.35 -26.19
C ARG A 26 -2.69 9.76 -25.75
N ASP A 27 -3.28 10.54 -26.64
CA ASP A 27 -3.69 11.92 -26.36
C ASP A 27 -4.83 11.98 -25.33
N SER A 28 -5.76 11.02 -25.35
CA SER A 28 -6.84 10.92 -24.36
C SER A 28 -6.32 10.53 -22.97
N GLY A 29 -5.35 9.61 -22.89
CA GLY A 29 -4.69 9.24 -21.63
C GLY A 29 -3.95 10.41 -20.98
N LEU A 30 -3.15 11.16 -21.77
CA LEU A 30 -2.40 12.32 -21.25
C LEU A 30 -3.33 13.45 -20.79
N ALA A 31 -4.43 13.68 -21.53
CA ALA A 31 -5.46 14.62 -21.12
C ALA A 31 -6.14 14.22 -19.81
N ALA A 32 -6.46 12.93 -19.63
CA ALA A 32 -7.02 12.40 -18.39
C ALA A 32 -6.07 12.62 -17.19
N VAL A 33 -4.77 12.32 -17.34
CA VAL A 33 -3.77 12.59 -16.29
C VAL A 33 -3.62 14.05 -15.94
N THR A 34 -3.65 14.91 -16.94
CA THR A 34 -3.61 16.36 -16.70
C THR A 34 -4.85 16.81 -15.94
N ALA A 35 -6.03 16.29 -16.29
CA ALA A 35 -7.27 16.57 -15.57
C ALA A 35 -7.23 16.07 -14.12
N LEU A 36 -6.70 14.87 -13.86
CA LEU A 36 -6.57 14.31 -12.52
C LEU A 36 -5.58 15.10 -11.67
N PHE A 37 -4.45 15.49 -12.24
CA PHE A 37 -3.48 16.33 -11.56
C PHE A 37 -4.08 17.70 -11.21
N ASN A 38 -4.79 18.33 -12.15
CA ASN A 38 -5.45 19.61 -11.92
C ASN A 38 -6.64 19.52 -10.94
N ALA A 39 -7.30 18.36 -10.87
CA ALA A 39 -8.36 18.12 -9.90
C ALA A 39 -7.83 18.09 -8.46
N VAL A 40 -6.53 17.86 -8.27
CA VAL A 40 -5.89 17.88 -6.95
C VAL A 40 -5.65 19.33 -6.51
N GLU A 41 -6.53 19.81 -5.63
CA GLU A 41 -6.31 21.05 -4.89
C GLU A 41 -5.59 20.74 -3.57
N ALA A 42 -4.45 21.40 -3.31
CA ALA A 42 -3.67 21.20 -2.08
C ALA A 42 -4.50 21.31 -0.79
N ARG A 43 -5.55 22.14 -0.78
CA ARG A 43 -6.43 22.33 0.38
C ARG A 43 -7.44 21.21 0.61
N ARG A 44 -7.74 20.40 -0.41
CA ARG A 44 -8.73 19.30 -0.36
C ARG A 44 -8.13 17.93 -0.62
N ILE A 45 -6.81 17.82 -0.76
CA ILE A 45 -6.07 16.57 -0.98
C ILE A 45 -6.50 15.44 -0.02
N ARG A 46 -6.79 15.77 1.25
CA ARG A 46 -7.20 14.81 2.29
C ARG A 46 -8.52 14.10 1.97
N GLU A 47 -9.39 14.72 1.19
CA GLU A 47 -10.65 14.10 0.74
C GLU A 47 -10.40 13.03 -0.33
N LEU A 48 -9.22 13.06 -0.96
CA LEU A 48 -8.77 12.10 -1.96
C LEU A 48 -7.88 11.01 -1.35
N LEU A 49 -7.67 11.05 -0.03
CA LEU A 49 -6.86 10.06 0.68
C LEU A 49 -7.76 9.08 1.41
N GLU A 50 -7.32 7.82 1.40
CA GLU A 50 -7.88 6.72 2.16
C GLU A 50 -6.80 6.12 3.03
N ARG A 51 -7.26 5.46 4.10
CA ARG A 51 -6.45 4.72 5.03
C ARG A 51 -6.75 3.24 4.83
N GLN A 52 -5.74 2.39 4.98
CA GLN A 52 -5.95 0.97 5.10
C GLN A 52 -5.05 0.40 6.19
N THR A 53 -5.61 -0.44 7.04
CA THR A 53 -4.88 -0.99 8.19
C THR A 53 -4.28 -2.33 7.84
N GLY A 54 -2.98 -2.47 8.03
CA GLY A 54 -2.27 -3.74 8.02
C GLY A 54 -2.16 -4.32 9.42
N VAL A 55 -2.18 -5.65 9.51
CA VAL A 55 -2.25 -6.37 10.79
C VAL A 55 -1.07 -7.32 10.97
N LEU A 56 -0.78 -7.63 12.23
CA LEU A 56 -0.02 -8.80 12.65
C LEU A 56 -1.01 -9.86 13.15
N VAL A 57 -0.93 -11.06 12.60
CA VAL A 57 -1.64 -12.23 13.13
C VAL A 57 -0.70 -12.98 14.08
N THR A 58 -1.13 -13.16 15.33
CA THR A 58 -0.36 -13.88 16.35
C THR A 58 -1.04 -15.20 16.69
N LEU A 59 -0.25 -16.25 16.92
CA LEU A 59 -0.73 -17.62 17.18
C LEU A 59 -0.47 -18.07 18.64
N SER A 60 -0.29 -17.13 19.57
CA SER A 60 -0.01 -17.44 20.98
C SER A 60 -1.30 -17.78 21.74
N GLY A 61 -1.65 -19.06 21.80
CA GLY A 61 -2.81 -19.60 22.54
C GLY A 61 -4.15 -19.45 21.82
N SER A 62 -4.42 -18.27 21.27
CA SER A 62 -5.58 -17.97 20.42
C SER A 62 -5.13 -17.09 19.26
N GLU A 63 -5.70 -17.28 18.06
CA GLU A 63 -5.44 -16.38 16.94
C GLU A 63 -5.91 -14.97 17.29
N ARG A 64 -4.97 -14.02 17.33
CA ARG A 64 -5.29 -12.60 17.49
C ARG A 64 -4.78 -11.84 16.29
N VAL A 65 -5.70 -11.15 15.63
CA VAL A 65 -5.39 -10.08 14.68
C VAL A 65 -5.00 -8.86 15.50
N VAL A 66 -3.93 -8.15 15.16
CA VAL A 66 -3.49 -6.94 15.85
C VAL A 66 -3.16 -5.87 14.82
N PRO A 67 -3.83 -4.71 14.78
CA PRO A 67 -3.44 -3.57 13.96
C PRO A 67 -1.97 -3.22 14.17
N LEU A 68 -1.19 -3.20 13.09
CA LEU A 68 0.27 -3.02 13.12
C LEU A 68 0.70 -1.72 12.45
N PHE A 69 0.12 -1.42 11.29
CA PHE A 69 0.42 -0.23 10.52
C PHE A 69 -0.83 0.29 9.83
N ARG A 70 -0.78 1.56 9.42
CA ARG A 70 -1.81 2.20 8.61
C ARG A 70 -1.16 2.83 7.40
N GLU A 71 -1.61 2.42 6.22
CA GLU A 71 -1.18 2.99 4.95
C GLU A 71 -2.09 4.15 4.57
N ILE A 72 -1.50 5.24 4.07
CA ILE A 72 -2.23 6.33 3.43
C ILE A 72 -2.00 6.24 1.93
N ARG A 73 -3.09 6.15 1.17
CA ARG A 73 -3.06 6.04 -0.28
C ARG A 73 -4.09 6.95 -0.92
N PHE A 74 -3.89 7.26 -2.20
CA PHE A 74 -4.91 7.94 -2.98
C PHE A 74 -6.10 7.01 -3.25
N SER A 75 -7.30 7.55 -3.07
CA SER A 75 -8.53 6.91 -3.53
C SER A 75 -8.65 7.14 -5.02
N LEU A 76 -8.41 6.09 -5.80
CA LEU A 76 -8.54 6.17 -7.25
C LEU A 76 -9.97 6.54 -7.65
N ALA A 77 -10.96 5.94 -6.99
CA ALA A 77 -12.37 6.23 -7.22
C ALA A 77 -12.70 7.72 -6.96
N ALA A 78 -12.20 8.29 -5.86
CA ALA A 78 -12.42 9.71 -5.57
C ALA A 78 -11.69 10.63 -6.56
N LEU A 79 -10.48 10.26 -6.97
CA LEU A 79 -9.67 11.01 -7.92
C LEU A 79 -10.34 11.03 -9.31
N GLU A 80 -10.77 9.86 -9.80
CA GLU A 80 -11.50 9.72 -11.06
C GLU A 80 -12.84 10.47 -11.03
N ALA A 81 -13.62 10.32 -9.95
CA ALA A 81 -14.89 11.02 -9.81
C ALA A 81 -14.71 12.54 -9.83
N ARG A 82 -13.65 13.05 -9.17
CA ARG A 82 -13.36 14.49 -9.13
C ARG A 82 -12.85 15.04 -10.46
N ALA A 83 -12.11 14.24 -11.22
CA ALA A 83 -11.65 14.60 -12.55
C ALA A 83 -12.70 14.37 -13.65
N ALA A 84 -13.88 13.83 -13.32
CA ALA A 84 -14.87 13.35 -14.28
C ALA A 84 -14.27 12.38 -15.32
N ALA A 85 -13.32 11.55 -14.88
CA ALA A 85 -12.50 10.67 -15.73
C ALA A 85 -12.67 9.18 -15.38
N SER A 86 -13.85 8.78 -14.90
CA SER A 86 -14.17 7.42 -14.47
C SER A 86 -13.68 6.36 -15.46
N GLY A 87 -12.89 5.40 -14.98
CA GLY A 87 -12.39 4.25 -15.75
C GLY A 87 -11.21 4.51 -16.69
N HIS A 88 -10.69 5.75 -16.76
CA HIS A 88 -9.57 6.09 -17.67
C HIS A 88 -8.20 5.88 -17.04
N VAL A 89 -8.11 5.86 -15.70
CA VAL A 89 -6.82 5.90 -14.99
C VAL A 89 -6.29 4.51 -14.73
N THR A 90 -7.19 3.54 -14.56
CA THR A 90 -6.85 2.13 -14.51
C THR A 90 -6.40 1.55 -15.85
N ALA A 91 -6.55 2.30 -16.95
CA ALA A 91 -6.23 1.82 -18.29
C ALA A 91 -4.71 1.72 -18.54
N ASP A 92 -3.89 2.56 -17.91
CA ASP A 92 -2.43 2.53 -18.03
C ASP A 92 -1.74 2.67 -16.66
N PRO A 93 -1.18 1.57 -16.10
CA PRO A 93 -0.46 1.57 -14.82
C PRO A 93 0.77 2.49 -14.76
N PHE A 94 1.47 2.71 -15.87
CA PHE A 94 2.67 3.58 -15.90
C PHE A 94 2.28 5.05 -15.87
N LEU A 95 1.23 5.38 -16.59
CA LEU A 95 0.66 6.72 -16.60
C LEU A 95 0.10 7.10 -15.22
N PHE A 96 -0.55 6.15 -14.55
CA PHE A 96 -0.99 6.34 -13.17
C PHE A 96 0.19 6.50 -12.20
N ARG A 97 1.24 5.69 -12.32
CA ARG A 97 2.46 5.83 -11.51
C ARG A 97 3.09 7.22 -11.65
N HIS A 98 3.19 7.71 -12.88
CA HIS A 98 3.69 9.07 -13.15
C HIS A 98 2.83 10.16 -12.51
N LEU A 99 1.50 9.99 -12.52
CA LEU A 99 0.59 10.89 -11.82
C LEU A 99 0.86 10.86 -10.31
N ILE A 100 0.92 9.68 -9.70
CA ILE A 100 1.12 9.53 -8.26
C ILE A 100 2.44 10.13 -7.80
N ALA A 101 3.53 9.92 -8.55
CA ALA A 101 4.83 10.54 -8.26
C ALA A 101 4.74 12.08 -8.20
N LYS A 102 3.92 12.70 -9.06
CA LYS A 102 3.66 14.15 -8.98
C LYS A 102 2.80 14.55 -7.79
N LEU A 103 1.95 13.65 -7.29
CA LEU A 103 1.09 13.89 -6.13
C LEU A 103 1.80 13.68 -4.78
N ASP A 104 2.97 13.05 -4.77
CA ASP A 104 3.75 12.80 -3.55
C ASP A 104 4.03 14.06 -2.75
N ILE A 105 4.28 15.20 -3.40
CA ILE A 105 4.51 16.46 -2.69
C ILE A 105 3.28 16.89 -1.87
N PHE A 106 2.07 16.62 -2.39
CA PHE A 106 0.83 16.88 -1.67
C PHE A 106 0.60 15.83 -0.58
N MET A 107 0.98 14.56 -0.80
CA MET A 107 0.93 13.53 0.22
C MET A 107 1.85 13.86 1.40
N LEU A 108 3.08 14.29 1.12
CA LEU A 108 4.07 14.76 2.12
C LEU A 108 3.53 15.95 2.91
N ALA A 109 2.98 16.96 2.22
CA ALA A 109 2.41 18.14 2.87
C ALA A 109 1.18 17.79 3.73
N ALA A 110 0.28 16.94 3.22
CA ALA A 110 -0.91 16.49 3.94
C ALA A 110 -0.54 15.72 5.20
N THR A 111 0.41 14.80 5.09
CA THR A 111 0.92 13.97 6.19
C THR A 111 1.62 14.81 7.24
N THR A 112 2.57 15.67 6.84
CA THR A 112 3.27 16.60 7.75
C THR A 112 2.26 17.47 8.50
N GLY A 113 1.31 18.08 7.78
CA GLY A 113 0.27 18.89 8.41
C GLY A 113 -0.64 18.09 9.34
N ASP A 114 -0.82 16.79 9.13
CA ASP A 114 -1.57 15.92 10.05
C ASP A 114 -0.78 15.62 11.32
N ILE A 115 0.54 15.44 11.19
CA ILE A 115 1.51 15.28 12.28
C ILE A 115 1.70 16.57 13.10
N ASP A 116 1.55 17.74 12.51
CA ASP A 116 1.68 18.99 13.28
C ASP A 116 0.38 19.35 14.03
N HIS A 117 -0.79 18.97 13.51
CA HIS A 117 -2.09 19.48 14.00
C HIS A 117 -3.03 18.43 14.65
N ASP A 118 -2.52 17.24 14.95
CA ASP A 118 -3.26 16.12 15.58
C ASP A 118 -4.61 15.82 14.94
N ARG A 119 -4.57 15.61 13.63
CA ARG A 119 -5.75 15.41 12.81
C ARG A 119 -6.08 13.92 12.66
N PRO A 120 -7.33 13.58 12.26
CA PRO A 120 -7.83 12.21 12.33
C PRO A 120 -7.21 11.24 11.32
N MET A 121 -6.47 11.71 10.31
CA MET A 121 -5.85 10.82 9.33
C MET A 121 -4.82 9.91 10.01
N LEU A 122 -4.07 10.45 10.97
CA LEU A 122 -3.02 9.75 11.72
C LEU A 122 -3.41 9.33 13.14
N ALA A 123 -4.71 9.30 13.44
CA ALA A 123 -5.19 8.78 14.72
C ALA A 123 -4.66 7.34 14.95
N GLY A 124 -4.09 7.08 16.13
CA GLY A 124 -3.48 5.79 16.50
C GLY A 124 -2.01 5.59 16.06
N VAL A 125 -1.40 6.56 15.36
CA VAL A 125 0.00 6.49 14.90
C VAL A 125 0.97 7.21 15.86
N ARG A 126 0.52 8.26 16.56
CA ARG A 126 1.35 9.09 17.44
C ARG A 126 1.81 8.38 18.71
N GLY A 127 2.86 8.90 19.34
CA GLY A 127 3.33 8.42 20.65
C GLY A 127 3.87 6.99 20.62
N GLY A 128 4.41 6.55 19.47
CA GLY A 128 4.93 5.19 19.31
C GLY A 128 3.89 4.12 18.98
N GLY A 129 2.69 4.53 18.54
CA GLY A 129 1.59 3.63 18.12
C GLY A 129 1.90 2.81 16.86
N MET A 130 0.92 2.68 15.97
CA MET A 130 1.09 1.98 14.69
C MET A 130 2.09 2.70 13.79
N PHE A 131 2.74 1.96 12.89
CA PHE A 131 3.50 2.58 11.80
C PHE A 131 2.54 3.28 10.83
N LEU A 132 2.96 4.42 10.30
CA LEU A 132 2.37 5.05 9.13
C LEU A 132 3.15 4.61 7.90
N HIS A 133 2.47 3.94 6.98
CA HIS A 133 3.04 3.58 5.68
C HIS A 133 2.63 4.63 4.66
N VAL A 134 3.62 5.16 3.93
CA VAL A 134 3.41 6.22 2.94
C VAL A 134 4.15 5.82 1.66
N ASN A 135 3.40 5.70 0.57
CA ASN A 135 3.94 5.49 -0.76
C ASN A 135 4.69 6.74 -1.21
N MET A 136 5.90 6.58 -1.74
CA MET A 136 6.70 7.69 -2.27
C MET A 136 7.57 7.24 -3.44
N SER A 137 7.67 8.10 -4.45
CA SER A 137 8.72 8.06 -5.45
C SER A 137 10.10 8.37 -4.84
N LEU A 138 11.15 7.98 -5.57
CA LEU A 138 12.53 8.28 -5.20
C LEU A 138 12.77 9.81 -5.13
N GLU A 139 12.20 10.56 -6.06
CA GLU A 139 12.30 12.02 -6.12
C GLU A 139 11.67 12.69 -4.91
N ALA A 140 10.52 12.18 -4.46
CA ALA A 140 9.83 12.69 -3.27
C ALA A 140 10.69 12.50 -2.01
N VAL A 141 11.31 11.32 -1.84
CA VAL A 141 12.26 11.07 -0.74
C VAL A 141 13.44 12.05 -0.80
N MET A 142 13.91 12.39 -2.00
CA MET A 142 15.03 13.32 -2.17
C MET A 142 14.66 14.80 -2.00
N SER A 143 13.39 15.12 -1.81
CA SER A 143 12.90 16.49 -1.70
C SER A 143 13.06 17.12 -0.31
N SER A 144 13.06 18.45 -0.22
CA SER A 144 13.02 19.15 1.08
C SER A 144 11.72 18.98 1.84
N ALA A 145 10.65 18.50 1.18
CA ALA A 145 9.40 18.17 1.86
C ALA A 145 9.52 16.89 2.70
N PHE A 146 10.38 15.96 2.27
CA PHE A 146 10.72 14.79 3.08
C PHE A 146 11.41 15.18 4.38
N ASP A 147 12.32 16.16 4.35
CA ASP A 147 13.00 16.64 5.57
C ASP A 147 12.01 17.22 6.58
N ARG A 148 11.03 18.00 6.10
CA ARG A 148 9.96 18.54 6.96
C ARG A 148 9.10 17.43 7.58
N LEU A 149 8.83 16.36 6.82
CA LEU A 149 8.15 15.18 7.35
C LEU A 149 8.99 14.49 8.43
N ALA A 150 10.29 14.29 8.19
CA ALA A 150 11.23 13.69 9.13
C ALA A 150 11.31 14.47 10.45
N GLU A 151 11.41 15.79 10.37
CA GLU A 151 11.38 16.67 11.55
C GLU A 151 10.06 16.57 12.31
N ALA A 152 8.92 16.62 11.61
CA ALA A 152 7.59 16.50 12.23
C ALA A 152 7.40 15.13 12.90
N ALA A 153 7.82 14.05 12.24
CA ALA A 153 7.78 12.70 12.79
C ALA A 153 8.64 12.56 14.05
N THR A 154 9.84 13.14 14.04
CA THR A 154 10.73 13.17 15.21
C THR A 154 10.09 13.91 16.39
N ARG A 155 9.56 15.12 16.16
CA ARG A 155 8.90 15.92 17.21
C ARG A 155 7.71 15.21 17.84
N SER A 156 6.96 14.45 17.05
CA SER A 156 5.73 13.76 17.48
C SER A 156 5.95 12.30 17.90
N SER A 157 7.17 11.78 17.78
CA SER A 157 7.46 10.34 17.89
C SER A 157 6.58 9.46 16.99
N ALA A 158 6.22 9.96 15.81
CA ALA A 158 5.49 9.19 14.80
C ALA A 158 6.44 8.20 14.13
N ARG A 159 5.97 6.96 13.97
CA ARG A 159 6.73 5.87 13.35
C ARG A 159 6.35 5.79 11.88
N ILE A 160 7.28 6.04 10.97
CA ILE A 160 7.00 6.07 9.54
C ILE A 160 7.76 4.96 8.81
N SER A 161 7.07 4.33 7.86
CA SER A 161 7.62 3.46 6.84
C SER A 161 7.38 4.11 5.47
N VAL A 162 8.43 4.19 4.65
CA VAL A 162 8.36 4.66 3.27
C VAL A 162 8.26 3.45 2.36
N GLU A 163 7.24 3.44 1.51
CA GLU A 163 7.00 2.36 0.54
C GLU A 163 7.49 2.82 -0.83
N ILE A 164 8.45 2.07 -1.39
CA ILE A 164 9.02 2.33 -2.71
C ILE A 164 8.73 1.12 -3.56
N ALA A 165 8.08 1.34 -4.69
CA ALA A 165 7.75 0.26 -5.61
C ALA A 165 9.02 -0.40 -6.17
N MET A 166 9.01 -1.73 -6.27
CA MET A 166 10.14 -2.52 -6.75
C MET A 166 10.67 -2.06 -8.10
N ILE A 167 9.77 -1.75 -9.04
CA ILE A 167 10.16 -1.31 -10.39
C ILE A 167 10.96 -0.01 -10.36
N GLU A 168 10.68 0.91 -9.43
CA GLU A 168 11.44 2.17 -9.28
C GLU A 168 12.82 1.91 -8.68
N ALA A 169 12.89 1.03 -7.68
CA ALA A 169 14.15 0.61 -7.08
C ALA A 169 15.12 -0.01 -8.10
N PHE A 170 14.59 -0.73 -9.10
CA PHE A 170 15.38 -1.31 -10.18
C PHE A 170 15.60 -0.37 -11.37
N ALA A 171 14.72 0.61 -11.60
CA ALA A 171 14.86 1.57 -12.70
C ALA A 171 16.03 2.54 -12.49
N ASP A 172 16.27 2.96 -11.25
CA ASP A 172 17.43 3.79 -10.87
C ASP A 172 18.00 3.33 -9.53
N ALA A 173 18.90 2.34 -9.59
CA ALA A 173 19.50 1.73 -8.41
C ALA A 173 20.35 2.72 -7.60
N ASP A 174 21.05 3.64 -8.25
CA ASP A 174 21.90 4.62 -7.59
C ASP A 174 21.05 5.62 -6.78
N LEU A 175 19.98 6.14 -7.39
CA LEU A 175 19.04 7.01 -6.70
C LEU A 175 18.33 6.26 -5.57
N PHE A 176 17.94 5.00 -5.79
CA PHE A 176 17.34 4.16 -4.76
C PHE A 176 18.26 3.99 -3.54
N PHE A 177 19.55 3.67 -3.73
CA PHE A 177 20.47 3.51 -2.60
C PHE A 177 20.68 4.80 -1.81
N ARG A 178 20.67 5.96 -2.49
CA ARG A 178 20.70 7.28 -1.84
C ARG A 178 19.40 7.56 -1.08
N ALA A 179 18.24 7.26 -1.68
CA ALA A 179 16.93 7.41 -1.05
C ALA A 179 16.82 6.52 0.19
N ARG A 180 17.24 5.24 0.10
CA ARG A 180 17.30 4.31 1.23
C ARG A 180 18.13 4.86 2.39
N GLU A 181 19.30 5.41 2.09
CA GLU A 181 20.14 6.00 3.13
C GLU A 181 19.46 7.21 3.80
N ARG A 182 18.75 8.04 3.03
CA ARG A 182 17.98 9.16 3.57
C ARG A 182 16.81 8.72 4.44
N VAL A 183 16.08 7.68 4.02
CA VAL A 183 15.01 7.05 4.83
C VAL A 183 15.57 6.54 6.15
N ARG A 184 16.71 5.85 6.11
CA ARG A 184 17.40 5.33 7.30
C ARG A 184 17.87 6.46 8.23
N GLN A 185 18.46 7.52 7.68
CA GLN A 185 18.92 8.68 8.46
C GLN A 185 17.77 9.44 9.13
N ALA A 186 16.58 9.45 8.51
CA ALA A 186 15.37 9.98 9.12
C ALA A 186 14.78 9.09 10.23
N GLY A 187 15.37 7.92 10.50
CA GLY A 187 14.87 6.94 11.47
C GLY A 187 13.61 6.20 10.99
N PHE A 188 13.32 6.26 9.69
CA PHE A 188 12.18 5.59 9.07
C PHE A 188 12.55 4.19 8.60
N ARG A 189 11.52 3.38 8.33
CA ARG A 189 11.68 2.06 7.73
C ARG A 189 11.46 2.11 6.22
N LEU A 190 12.13 1.24 5.48
CA LEU A 190 11.94 1.07 4.05
C LEU A 190 11.12 -0.21 3.77
N VAL A 191 10.05 -0.06 3.00
CA VAL A 191 9.22 -1.16 2.48
C VAL A 191 9.41 -1.23 0.98
N LEU A 192 9.80 -2.40 0.47
CA LEU A 192 9.80 -2.68 -0.96
C LEU A 192 8.39 -3.13 -1.37
N ASP A 193 7.75 -2.35 -2.24
CA ASP A 193 6.33 -2.51 -2.59
C ASP A 193 6.11 -3.07 -4.01
N ASP A 194 4.86 -3.45 -4.31
CA ASP A 194 4.38 -4.03 -5.57
C ASP A 194 5.16 -5.27 -6.01
N VAL A 195 5.57 -6.11 -5.05
CA VAL A 195 6.36 -7.31 -5.36
C VAL A 195 5.43 -8.46 -5.73
N THR A 196 5.45 -8.85 -7.00
CA THR A 196 4.74 -10.06 -7.45
C THR A 196 5.57 -11.32 -7.20
N HIS A 197 4.90 -12.47 -7.14
CA HIS A 197 5.59 -13.76 -7.03
C HIS A 197 6.49 -14.06 -8.25
N HIS A 198 6.11 -13.62 -9.46
CA HIS A 198 6.98 -13.71 -10.63
C HIS A 198 8.24 -12.88 -10.43
N ALA A 199 8.11 -11.64 -9.94
CA ALA A 199 9.25 -10.79 -9.64
C ALA A 199 10.18 -11.41 -8.60
N LEU A 200 9.66 -12.08 -7.57
CA LEU A 200 10.47 -12.81 -6.60
C LEU A 200 11.30 -13.94 -7.22
N LEU A 201 10.76 -14.63 -8.23
CA LEU A 201 11.43 -15.78 -8.86
C LEU A 201 12.53 -15.36 -9.84
N VAL A 202 12.40 -14.18 -10.46
CA VAL A 202 13.34 -13.73 -11.51
C VAL A 202 14.30 -12.64 -11.02
N THR A 203 14.06 -12.05 -9.85
CA THR A 203 14.92 -11.02 -9.26
C THR A 203 15.52 -11.47 -7.92
N LYS A 204 16.47 -10.70 -7.38
CA LYS A 204 17.07 -10.95 -6.05
C LYS A 204 16.81 -9.76 -5.12
N PRO A 205 15.57 -9.50 -4.72
CA PRO A 205 15.23 -8.26 -4.03
C PRO A 205 15.89 -8.14 -2.66
N ALA A 206 16.29 -9.25 -2.04
CA ALA A 206 17.04 -9.27 -0.78
C ALA A 206 18.32 -8.42 -0.82
N THR A 207 18.90 -8.14 -2.00
CA THR A 207 20.07 -7.26 -2.14
C THR A 207 19.76 -5.77 -1.95
N LEU A 208 18.49 -5.37 -2.01
CA LEU A 208 18.06 -3.97 -1.93
C LEU A 208 18.06 -3.43 -0.49
N GLY A 209 18.19 -4.29 0.52
CA GLY A 209 18.35 -3.88 1.92
C GLY A 209 17.15 -3.12 2.51
N TYR A 210 15.94 -3.60 2.22
CA TYR A 210 14.70 -3.13 2.83
C TYR A 210 14.47 -3.72 4.24
N ASP A 211 13.57 -3.10 5.01
CA ASP A 211 13.09 -3.63 6.29
C ASP A 211 11.95 -4.63 6.09
N TYR A 212 11.03 -4.31 5.18
CA TYR A 212 9.89 -5.16 4.83
C TYR A 212 9.71 -5.27 3.31
N LEU A 213 9.07 -6.36 2.88
CA LEU A 213 8.67 -6.59 1.50
C LEU A 213 7.16 -6.85 1.45
N LYS A 214 6.45 -6.11 0.61
CA LYS A 214 5.03 -6.33 0.34
C LYS A 214 4.86 -7.25 -0.86
N LEU A 215 4.44 -8.48 -0.59
CA LEU A 215 4.18 -9.51 -1.60
C LEU A 215 2.70 -9.46 -1.99
N ASP A 216 2.44 -9.35 -3.28
CA ASP A 216 1.10 -9.42 -3.84
C ASP A 216 0.54 -10.84 -3.75
N TRP A 217 -0.58 -10.98 -3.05
CA TRP A 217 -1.39 -12.18 -3.13
C TRP A 217 -1.96 -12.38 -4.54
N SER A 218 -1.89 -13.61 -5.03
CA SER A 218 -2.59 -14.06 -6.23
C SER A 218 -2.89 -15.54 -6.12
N ARG A 219 -3.92 -16.04 -6.82
CA ARG A 219 -4.24 -17.48 -6.84
C ARG A 219 -3.10 -18.35 -7.40
N GLN A 220 -2.19 -17.76 -8.19
CA GLN A 220 -1.03 -18.48 -8.72
C GLN A 220 -0.08 -18.95 -7.60
N LEU A 221 -0.07 -18.27 -6.45
CA LEU A 221 0.70 -18.69 -5.26
C LEU A 221 0.22 -20.01 -4.64
N LEU A 222 -1.00 -20.47 -4.95
CA LEU A 222 -1.51 -21.76 -4.47
C LEU A 222 -0.89 -22.95 -5.21
N GLN A 223 -0.32 -22.72 -6.40
CA GLN A 223 0.37 -23.76 -7.12
C GLN A 223 1.64 -24.13 -6.37
N ARG A 224 1.89 -25.43 -6.22
CA ARG A 224 3.09 -25.89 -5.52
C ARG A 224 4.34 -25.43 -6.27
N ASN A 225 5.20 -24.69 -5.58
CA ASN A 225 6.43 -24.16 -6.13
C ASN A 225 7.50 -24.17 -5.04
N ASP A 226 8.28 -25.25 -4.98
CA ASP A 226 9.32 -25.44 -3.96
C ASP A 226 10.41 -24.35 -4.03
N THR A 227 10.63 -23.76 -5.22
CA THR A 227 11.52 -22.61 -5.42
C THR A 227 10.99 -21.36 -4.71
N LEU A 228 9.69 -21.08 -4.82
CA LEU A 228 9.07 -19.93 -4.17
C LEU A 228 9.16 -20.04 -2.64
N ASP A 229 8.89 -21.22 -2.09
CA ASP A 229 8.99 -21.46 -0.65
C ASP A 229 10.43 -21.19 -0.16
N SER A 230 11.43 -21.65 -0.92
CA SER A 230 12.85 -21.39 -0.65
C SER A 230 13.19 -19.89 -0.71
N VAL A 231 12.65 -19.17 -1.70
CA VAL A 231 12.85 -17.71 -1.84
C VAL A 231 12.23 -16.95 -0.67
N ILE A 232 11.02 -17.30 -0.25
CA ILE A 232 10.35 -16.67 0.89
C ILE A 232 11.14 -16.92 2.18
N GLN A 233 11.67 -18.13 2.39
CA GLN A 233 12.52 -18.42 3.54
C GLN A 233 13.82 -17.61 3.50
N ALA A 234 14.44 -17.47 2.33
CA ALA A 234 15.66 -16.68 2.16
C ALA A 234 15.46 -15.18 2.43
N ILE A 235 14.25 -14.65 2.18
CA ILE A 235 13.88 -13.25 2.50
C ILE A 235 13.66 -13.03 4.00
N ASP A 236 13.47 -14.10 4.77
CA ASP A 236 12.83 -14.12 6.09
C ASP A 236 11.32 -13.83 6.01
N PRO A 237 10.43 -14.83 6.25
CA PRO A 237 8.98 -14.63 6.26
C PRO A 237 8.52 -13.57 7.26
N SER A 238 9.31 -13.29 8.30
CA SER A 238 9.06 -12.23 9.28
C SER A 238 9.26 -10.82 8.70
N LYS A 239 9.82 -10.67 7.51
CA LYS A 239 9.90 -9.40 6.78
C LYS A 239 8.82 -9.25 5.70
N VAL A 240 8.06 -10.31 5.43
CA VAL A 240 7.02 -10.28 4.40
C VAL A 240 5.71 -9.73 4.97
N ILE A 241 5.11 -8.81 4.23
CA ILE A 241 3.73 -8.35 4.37
C ILE A 241 2.98 -8.91 3.16
N LEU A 242 2.00 -9.79 3.38
CA LEU A 242 1.15 -10.26 2.28
C LEU A 242 0.04 -9.23 2.04
N GLN A 243 0.13 -8.53 0.91
CA GLN A 243 -0.86 -7.54 0.51
C GLN A 243 -1.85 -8.11 -0.51
N LYS A 244 -2.95 -7.38 -0.75
CA LYS A 244 -4.10 -7.89 -1.53
C LYS A 244 -4.66 -9.20 -0.92
N ALA A 245 -4.50 -9.37 0.39
CA ALA A 245 -5.03 -10.49 1.17
C ALA A 245 -6.56 -10.34 1.31
N ASP A 246 -7.24 -10.57 0.19
CA ASP A 246 -8.68 -10.34 0.00
C ASP A 246 -9.52 -11.59 0.26
N THR A 247 -8.88 -12.71 0.57
CA THR A 247 -9.52 -14.01 0.81
C THR A 247 -8.93 -14.73 2.01
N GLU A 248 -9.69 -15.64 2.61
CA GLU A 248 -9.20 -16.53 3.67
C GLU A 248 -8.01 -17.37 3.19
N ASP A 249 -8.04 -17.83 1.93
CA ASP A 249 -6.93 -18.56 1.32
C ASP A 249 -5.61 -17.79 1.37
N ALA A 250 -5.65 -16.45 1.23
CA ALA A 250 -4.46 -15.62 1.31
C ALA A 250 -3.83 -15.67 2.71
N VAL A 251 -4.68 -15.53 3.74
CA VAL A 251 -4.25 -15.58 5.14
C VAL A 251 -3.69 -16.95 5.46
N ARG A 252 -4.42 -18.02 5.12
CA ARG A 252 -3.98 -19.39 5.35
C ARG A 252 -2.66 -19.70 4.66
N TRP A 253 -2.52 -19.31 3.39
CA TRP A 253 -1.29 -19.51 2.62
C TRP A 253 -0.09 -18.85 3.28
N GLY A 254 -0.26 -17.61 3.78
CA GLY A 254 0.80 -16.87 4.46
C GLY A 254 1.16 -17.50 5.81
N LEU A 255 0.16 -17.86 6.61
CA LEU A 255 0.37 -18.44 7.93
C LEU A 255 1.19 -19.75 7.89
N VAL A 256 0.86 -20.63 6.95
CA VAL A 256 1.61 -21.90 6.73
C VAL A 256 3.07 -21.65 6.38
N ARG A 257 3.41 -20.51 5.77
CA ARG A 257 4.77 -20.14 5.32
C ARG A 257 5.54 -19.27 6.32
N GLY A 258 4.99 -19.05 7.51
CA GLY A 258 5.62 -18.19 8.52
C GLY A 258 5.36 -16.70 8.32
N VAL A 259 4.60 -16.29 7.28
CA VAL A 259 4.16 -14.90 7.12
C VAL A 259 3.11 -14.60 8.18
N ARG A 260 3.25 -13.44 8.83
CA ARG A 260 2.35 -13.01 9.92
C ARG A 260 1.76 -11.62 9.71
N ARG A 261 2.20 -10.89 8.68
CA ARG A 261 1.70 -9.54 8.38
C ARG A 261 0.81 -9.59 7.15
N PHE A 262 -0.36 -8.98 7.25
CA PHE A 262 -1.37 -9.04 6.20
C PHE A 262 -2.04 -7.69 6.00
N GLN A 263 -2.42 -7.40 4.75
CA GLN A 263 -3.22 -6.25 4.37
C GLN A 263 -4.12 -6.61 3.19
N GLY A 264 -5.39 -6.24 3.24
CA GLY A 264 -6.34 -6.52 2.18
C GLY A 264 -7.80 -6.50 2.66
N ARG A 265 -8.73 -6.65 1.74
CA ARG A 265 -10.17 -6.53 2.02
C ARG A 265 -10.68 -7.56 3.02
N HIS A 266 -10.09 -8.75 3.06
CA HIS A 266 -10.47 -9.76 4.05
C HIS A 266 -10.01 -9.33 5.45
N ILE A 267 -8.81 -8.74 5.56
CA ILE A 267 -8.30 -8.18 6.81
C ILE A 267 -9.19 -7.02 7.29
N ASP A 268 -9.59 -6.12 6.39
CA ASP A 268 -10.51 -5.02 6.71
C ASP A 268 -11.85 -5.55 7.25
N ALA A 269 -12.36 -6.64 6.66
CA ALA A 269 -13.58 -7.30 7.12
C ALA A 269 -13.41 -7.95 8.50
N MET A 270 -12.29 -8.62 8.78
CA MET A 270 -11.98 -9.18 10.10
C MET A 270 -11.93 -8.07 11.17
N LEU A 271 -11.23 -6.97 10.90
CA LEU A 271 -11.15 -5.81 11.79
C LEU A 271 -12.51 -5.14 11.97
N GLY A 272 -13.29 -5.00 10.90
CA GLY A 272 -14.65 -4.44 10.95
C GLY A 272 -15.60 -5.29 11.80
N ALA A 273 -15.56 -6.62 11.63
CA ALA A 273 -16.37 -7.55 12.41
C ALA A 273 -15.99 -7.51 13.90
N GLY A 274 -14.69 -7.51 14.22
CA GLY A 274 -14.20 -7.37 15.59
C GLY A 274 -14.64 -6.07 16.25
N ARG A 275 -14.60 -4.94 15.53
CA ARG A 275 -15.12 -3.66 16.02
C ARG A 275 -16.62 -3.70 16.26
N LEU A 276 -17.41 -4.25 15.34
CA LEU A 276 -18.86 -4.34 15.49
C LEU A 276 -19.27 -5.23 16.67
N ALA A 277 -18.54 -6.31 16.93
CA ALA A 277 -18.82 -7.21 18.05
C ALA A 277 -18.79 -6.50 19.43
N ILE A 278 -17.97 -5.45 19.56
CA ILE A 278 -17.82 -4.70 20.82
C ILE A 278 -18.42 -3.29 20.78
N CYS A 279 -18.97 -2.86 19.64
CA CYS A 279 -19.49 -1.51 19.47
C CYS A 279 -20.91 -1.38 20.06
N PRO A 280 -21.15 -0.48 21.04
CA PRO A 280 -22.50 -0.27 21.59
C PRO A 280 -23.53 0.22 20.56
N ALA A 281 -23.07 0.82 19.46
CA ALA A 281 -23.91 1.32 18.37
C ALA A 281 -23.94 0.40 17.14
N ALA A 282 -23.53 -0.87 17.28
CA ALA A 282 -23.43 -1.82 16.16
C ALA A 282 -24.77 -2.05 15.44
N ALA A 283 -25.90 -1.98 16.17
CA ALA A 283 -27.23 -2.14 15.59
C ALA A 283 -27.52 -1.14 14.44
N ASP A 284 -26.91 0.05 14.47
CA ASP A 284 -27.08 1.12 13.47
C ASP A 284 -25.97 1.11 12.38
N CYS A 285 -25.09 0.10 12.36
CA CYS A 285 -23.90 0.10 11.52
C CYS A 285 -23.67 -1.27 10.84
N SER A 286 -23.68 -1.29 9.51
CA SER A 286 -23.28 -2.47 8.75
C SER A 286 -21.76 -2.61 8.70
N LEU A 287 -21.27 -3.85 8.46
CA LEU A 287 -19.84 -4.13 8.28
C LEU A 287 -19.20 -3.23 7.22
N ARG A 288 -19.85 -3.11 6.06
CA ARG A 288 -19.40 -2.21 4.97
C ARG A 288 -19.24 -0.77 5.44
N LYS A 289 -20.24 -0.21 6.13
CA LYS A 289 -20.17 1.17 6.66
C LYS A 289 -19.05 1.30 7.69
N CYS A 290 -18.84 0.29 8.54
CA CYS A 290 -17.78 0.29 9.55
C CYS A 290 -16.37 0.33 8.92
N ILE A 291 -16.18 -0.41 7.82
CA ILE A 291 -14.94 -0.43 7.03
C ILE A 291 -14.73 0.91 6.33
N GLU A 292 -15.72 1.39 5.56
CA GLU A 292 -15.65 2.66 4.82
C GLU A 292 -15.33 3.85 5.75
N ARG A 293 -15.95 3.89 6.93
CA ARG A 293 -15.71 4.95 7.92
C ARG A 293 -14.33 4.87 8.57
N GLU A 294 -13.74 3.68 8.70
CA GLU A 294 -12.37 3.57 9.21
C GLU A 294 -11.34 3.92 8.14
N GLY A 295 -11.59 3.54 6.89
CA GLY A 295 -10.76 3.90 5.77
C GLY A 295 -10.78 5.40 5.43
N ALA A 296 -11.77 6.16 5.91
CA ALA A 296 -11.84 7.60 5.63
C ALA A 296 -10.72 8.41 6.33
N ALA A 297 -9.97 9.20 5.55
CA ALA A 297 -8.93 10.10 6.05
C ALA A 297 -9.48 11.39 6.70
N THR A 298 -10.74 11.75 6.44
CA THR A 298 -11.39 12.96 6.97
C THR A 298 -12.60 12.63 7.83
N GLN A 299 -12.98 13.55 8.71
CA GLN A 299 -14.18 13.42 9.54
C GLN A 299 -15.47 13.33 8.70
N ALA A 300 -15.51 13.97 7.52
CA ALA A 300 -16.67 13.92 6.62
C ALA A 300 -16.97 12.48 6.16
N GLY A 301 -15.94 11.69 5.84
CA GLY A 301 -16.11 10.28 5.48
C GLY A 301 -16.49 9.37 6.65
N ARG A 302 -16.44 9.89 7.90
CA ARG A 302 -16.81 9.14 9.12
C ARG A 302 -18.20 9.45 9.64
N ILE A 303 -18.97 10.29 8.94
CA ILE A 303 -20.29 10.74 9.38
C ILE A 303 -21.20 9.55 9.68
N GLY A 304 -21.90 9.65 10.81
CA GLY A 304 -22.80 8.63 11.34
C GLY A 304 -22.13 7.50 12.12
N CYS A 305 -20.80 7.52 12.32
CA CYS A 305 -20.19 6.74 13.39
C CYS A 305 -20.40 7.47 14.73
N ARG A 306 -20.85 6.75 15.77
CA ARG A 306 -20.99 7.29 17.13
C ARG A 306 -19.79 6.97 18.04
N ASN A 307 -18.78 6.25 17.54
CA ASN A 307 -17.63 5.80 18.32
C ASN A 307 -16.33 5.91 17.51
N PHE A 308 -15.84 7.15 17.33
CA PHE A 308 -14.54 7.38 16.67
C PHE A 308 -13.36 6.73 17.39
N PRO A 309 -13.25 6.72 18.73
CA PRO A 309 -12.16 6.03 19.41
C PRO A 309 -12.04 4.56 18.99
N LEU A 310 -13.15 3.85 18.82
CA LEU A 310 -13.13 2.47 18.37
C LEU A 310 -12.66 2.30 16.92
N LEU A 311 -12.95 3.25 16.02
CA LEU A 311 -12.41 3.24 14.65
C LEU A 311 -10.90 3.44 14.63
N ASP A 312 -10.39 4.30 15.52
CA ASP A 312 -8.98 4.68 15.54
C ASP A 312 -8.13 3.81 16.47
N SER A 313 -8.76 2.99 17.29
CA SER A 313 -8.08 2.10 18.24
C SER A 313 -7.30 0.99 17.54
N SER A 314 -6.24 0.54 18.19
CA SER A 314 -5.52 -0.69 17.87
C SER A 314 -6.26 -1.96 18.34
N VAL A 315 -7.53 -1.86 18.77
CA VAL A 315 -8.23 -2.97 19.40
C VAL A 315 -8.71 -3.95 18.32
N ALA A 316 -8.10 -5.12 18.34
CA ALA A 316 -8.67 -6.32 17.75
C ALA A 316 -8.81 -7.36 18.86
N ASN A 317 -10.03 -7.50 19.35
CA ASN A 317 -10.43 -8.63 20.19
C ASN A 317 -11.42 -9.47 19.37
N THR A 318 -10.93 -10.45 18.63
CA THR A 318 -11.73 -11.59 18.16
C THR A 318 -11.43 -12.79 19.07
N SER A 319 -11.77 -12.64 20.35
CA SER A 319 -11.86 -13.78 21.28
C SER A 319 -13.08 -13.57 22.17
N GLN A 320 -14.25 -13.89 21.63
CA GLN A 320 -15.45 -14.35 22.35
C GLN A 320 -16.59 -14.57 21.35
N ALA A 321 -16.57 -15.72 20.67
CA ALA A 321 -17.79 -16.42 20.34
C ALA A 321 -17.70 -17.71 21.16
N ALA A 322 -18.58 -17.81 22.16
CA ALA A 322 -18.80 -19.03 22.93
C ALA A 322 -19.43 -20.11 22.03
#